data_AF-A0A1M2VW57-F1
#
_entry.id   AF-A0A1M2VW57-F1
#
_cell.length_a   1.000
_cell.length_b   1.000
_cell.length_c   1.000
_cell.angle_alpha   90.00
_cell.angle_beta   90.00
_cell.angle_gamma   90.00
#
_symmetry.space_group_name_H-M   'P 1'
#
loop_
_entity.id
_entity.type
_entity.pdbx_description
1 polymer ?
#
loop_
_entity_poly.entity_id
_entity_poly.type
_entity_poly.pdbx_seq_one_letter_code
_entity_poly.pdbx_strand_id
1 'polypeptide(L)'
;MECRLAHSTGEWSCQIKIRYEYDRTGERLDEVNEVDFGSRITDKAEVEHMLRRAQEAVLHPDVKFEVFLEDGWQEKVKGKQPLRFSQNIVCIELTGPDLTDLSFVDLPGTDTCSG
;
A
#
# COMPACT_ATOMS: atom_id res chain seq x y z
N MET A 1 7.70 0.22 -0.61
CA MET A 1 6.72 -0.86 -0.34
C MET A 1 7.40 -1.92 0.50
N GLU A 2 6.70 -2.55 1.43
CA GLU A 2 7.21 -3.66 2.24
C GLU A 2 6.37 -4.91 1.96
N CYS A 3 6.99 -6.07 1.83
CA CYS A 3 6.31 -7.35 1.66
C CYS A 3 6.76 -8.31 2.77
N ARG A 4 5.79 -8.82 3.52
CA ARG A 4 5.95 -9.76 4.64
C ARG A 4 5.24 -11.06 4.28
N LEU A 5 6.00 -12.13 4.10
CA LEU A 5 5.50 -13.47 3.84
C LEU A 5 5.68 -14.30 5.09
N ALA A 6 4.64 -15.02 5.47
CA ALA A 6 4.66 -15.93 6.61
C ALA A 6 4.08 -17.30 6.22
N HIS A 7 4.77 -18.36 6.62
CA HIS A 7 4.24 -19.70 6.57
C HIS A 7 3.06 -19.84 7.53
N SER A 8 1.98 -20.50 7.09
CA SER A 8 0.83 -20.83 7.93
C SER A 8 0.18 -22.12 7.46
N THR A 9 -0.32 -22.94 8.38
CA THR A 9 -1.10 -24.14 8.02
C THR A 9 -2.51 -23.82 7.50
N GLY A 10 -2.95 -22.56 7.62
CA GLY A 10 -4.26 -22.10 7.13
C GLY A 10 -4.28 -21.80 5.64
N GLU A 11 -5.44 -21.43 5.11
CA GLU A 11 -5.59 -21.04 3.71
C GLU A 11 -4.74 -19.81 3.35
N TRP A 12 -4.38 -19.70 2.07
CA TRP A 12 -3.65 -18.54 1.59
C TRP A 12 -4.50 -17.27 1.76
N SER A 13 -3.89 -16.19 2.24
CA SER A 13 -4.52 -14.88 2.24
C SER A 13 -3.50 -13.76 2.15
N CYS A 14 -3.97 -12.59 1.72
CA CYS A 14 -3.21 -11.36 1.62
C CYS A 14 -3.95 -10.23 2.34
N GLN A 15 -3.25 -9.47 3.17
CA GLN A 15 -3.74 -8.21 3.73
C GLN A 15 -2.83 -7.07 3.25
N ILE A 16 -3.43 -6.08 2.60
CA ILE A 16 -2.73 -4.84 2.23
C ILE A 16 -2.97 -3.85 3.35
N LYS A 17 -1.92 -3.12 3.73
CA LYS A 17 -1.95 -2.07 4.76
C LYS A 17 -1.24 -0.83 4.26
N ILE A 18 -1.64 0.32 4.79
CA ILE A 18 -0.89 1.57 4.67
C ILE A 18 -0.29 1.87 6.03
N ARG A 19 1.03 2.01 6.07
CA ARG A 19 1.79 2.49 7.22
C ARG A 19 2.02 3.99 7.07
N TYR A 20 1.37 4.75 7.92
CA TYR A 20 1.52 6.19 8.05
C TYR A 20 2.66 6.50 9.02
N GLU A 21 3.74 7.07 8.47
CA GLU A 21 4.85 7.65 9.23
C GLU A 21 4.86 9.18 9.14
N TYR A 22 4.20 9.71 8.11
CA TYR A 22 4.07 11.13 7.81
C TYR A 22 2.61 11.49 7.61
N ASP A 23 2.25 12.68 8.08
CA ASP A 23 0.92 13.24 7.86
C ASP A 23 0.78 13.85 6.45
N ARG A 24 -0.35 14.53 6.21
CA ARG A 24 -0.63 15.20 4.93
C ARG A 24 0.19 16.45 4.64
N THR A 25 0.82 17.06 5.66
CA THR A 25 1.70 18.23 5.48
C THR A 25 3.15 17.78 5.23
N GLY A 26 3.44 16.50 5.42
CA GLY A 26 4.78 15.93 5.35
C GLY A 26 5.52 15.97 6.69
N GLU A 27 4.82 16.29 7.78
CA GLU A 27 5.36 16.21 9.12
C GLU A 27 5.35 14.77 9.62
N ARG A 28 6.42 14.38 10.29
CA ARG A 28 6.54 13.03 10.84
C ARG A 28 5.58 12.87 12.01
N LEU A 29 4.83 11.77 12.02
CA LEU A 29 3.93 11.42 13.12
C LEU A 29 4.74 10.95 14.35
N ASP A 30 4.25 11.29 15.54
CA ASP A 30 4.83 10.82 16.81
C ASP A 30 4.76 9.29 16.95
N GLU A 31 3.69 8.70 16.40
CA GLU A 31 3.45 7.26 16.38
C GLU A 31 3.19 6.77 14.96
N VAL A 32 3.83 5.65 14.61
CA VAL A 32 3.63 4.97 13.33
C VAL A 32 2.34 4.16 13.40
N ASN A 33 1.46 4.35 12.41
CA ASN A 33 0.16 3.68 12.38
C ASN A 33 0.04 2.83 11.12
N GLU A 34 -0.19 1.52 11.27
CA GLU A 34 -0.59 0.64 10.17
C GLU A 34 -2.11 0.48 10.16
N VAL A 35 -2.74 0.77 9.02
CA VAL A 35 -4.19 0.57 8.82
C VAL A 35 -4.43 -0.38 7.66
N ASP A 36 -5.45 -1.22 7.77
CA ASP A 36 -5.85 -2.13 6.70
C ASP A 36 -6.41 -1.34 5.50
N PHE A 37 -5.87 -1.60 4.32
CA PHE A 37 -6.36 -1.08 3.06
C PHE A 37 -7.29 -2.10 2.40
N GLY A 38 -8.58 -1.98 2.73
CA GLY A 38 -9.60 -2.91 2.27
C GLY A 38 -9.62 -4.23 3.04
N SER A 39 -10.50 -5.14 2.61
CA SER A 39 -10.68 -6.44 3.22
C SER A 39 -9.55 -7.41 2.91
N ARG A 40 -9.41 -8.44 3.74
CA ARG A 40 -8.52 -9.58 3.47
C ARG A 40 -8.84 -10.21 2.12
N ILE A 41 -7.81 -10.39 1.31
CA ILE A 41 -7.86 -10.96 -0.03
C ILE A 41 -7.58 -12.46 0.08
N THR A 42 -8.45 -13.28 -0.49
CA THR A 42 -8.30 -14.75 -0.55
C THR A 42 -8.12 -15.27 -1.98
N ASP A 43 -8.41 -14.45 -2.98
CA ASP A 43 -8.09 -14.71 -4.39
C ASP A 43 -6.80 -13.98 -4.79
N LYS A 44 -5.79 -14.74 -5.23
CA LYS A 44 -4.50 -14.19 -5.66
C LYS A 44 -4.63 -13.21 -6.83
N ALA A 45 -5.65 -13.37 -7.69
CA ALA A 45 -5.88 -12.50 -8.84
C ALA A 45 -6.21 -11.05 -8.45
N GLU A 46 -6.78 -10.83 -7.26
CA GLU A 46 -7.19 -9.51 -6.78
C GLU A 46 -6.03 -8.68 -6.18
N VAL A 47 -4.90 -9.33 -5.86
CA VAL A 47 -3.78 -8.68 -5.15
C VAL A 47 -3.20 -7.54 -5.96
N GLU A 48 -2.93 -7.75 -7.25
CA GLU A 48 -2.30 -6.72 -8.08
C GLU A 48 -3.21 -5.50 -8.21
N HIS A 49 -4.50 -5.73 -8.44
CA HIS A 49 -5.49 -4.67 -8.59
C HIS A 49 -5.61 -3.84 -7.30
N MET A 50 -5.67 -4.50 -6.13
CA MET A 50 -5.76 -3.79 -4.86
C MET A 50 -4.46 -3.10 -4.46
N LEU A 51 -3.32 -3.68 -4.80
CA LEU A 51 -2.02 -3.07 -4.57
C LEU A 51 -1.85 -1.78 -5.36
N ARG A 52 -2.27 -1.76 -6.64
CA ARG A 52 -2.27 -0.55 -7.46
C ARG A 52 -3.13 0.55 -6.83
N ARG A 53 -4.32 0.22 -6.33
CA ARG A 53 -5.18 1.18 -5.61
C ARG A 53 -4.54 1.71 -4.34
N ALA A 54 -3.85 0.87 -3.57
CA ALA A 54 -3.13 1.29 -2.36
C ALA A 54 -1.97 2.23 -2.68
N GLN A 55 -1.22 1.95 -3.76
CA GLN A 55 -0.15 2.83 -4.24
C GLN A 55 -0.70 4.20 -4.64
N GLU A 56 -1.82 4.24 -5.36
CA GLU A 56 -2.48 5.51 -5.73
C GLU A 56 -2.98 6.27 -4.49
N ALA A 57 -3.51 5.58 -3.48
CA ALA A 57 -3.95 6.19 -2.24
C ALA A 57 -2.83 6.91 -1.49
N VAL A 58 -1.64 6.28 -1.38
CA VAL A 58 -0.50 6.90 -0.68
C VAL A 58 0.10 8.08 -1.45
N LEU A 59 -0.12 8.17 -2.76
CA LEU A 59 0.31 9.31 -3.60
C LEU A 59 -0.66 10.50 -3.52
N HIS A 60 -1.87 10.32 -2.98
CA HIS A 60 -2.88 11.36 -2.82
C HIS A 60 -3.24 11.57 -1.34
N PRO A 61 -2.33 12.12 -0.51
CA PRO A 61 -2.57 12.28 0.93
C PRO A 61 -3.71 13.26 1.28
N ASP A 62 -4.17 14.06 0.31
CA ASP A 62 -5.33 14.94 0.43
C ASP A 62 -6.67 14.22 0.20
N VAL A 63 -6.63 12.94 -0.20
CA VAL A 63 -7.78 12.07 -0.41
C VAL A 63 -7.77 10.96 0.63
N LYS A 64 -8.93 10.70 1.22
CA LYS A 64 -9.12 9.55 2.11
C LYS A 64 -8.91 8.24 1.34
N PHE A 65 -8.15 7.30 1.89
CA PHE A 65 -7.78 6.06 1.18
C PHE A 65 -9.01 5.23 0.81
N GLU A 66 -10.10 5.32 1.59
CA GLU A 66 -11.35 4.59 1.35
C GLU A 66 -11.96 4.92 -0.01
N VAL A 67 -11.71 6.12 -0.54
CA VAL A 67 -12.14 6.52 -1.89
C VAL A 67 -11.58 5.59 -2.95
N PHE A 68 -10.35 5.09 -2.78
CA PHE A 68 -9.68 4.20 -3.73
C PHE A 68 -10.19 2.75 -3.65
N LEU A 69 -10.94 2.39 -2.61
CA LEU A 69 -11.61 1.10 -2.50
C LEU A 69 -12.91 1.07 -3.31
N GLU A 70 -13.47 2.23 -3.62
CA GLU A 70 -14.74 2.33 -4.34
C GLU A 70 -14.57 2.13 -5.86
N ASP A 71 -15.63 1.64 -6.50
CA ASP A 71 -15.67 1.58 -7.96
C ASP A 71 -15.72 3.00 -8.56
N GLY A 72 -15.00 3.19 -9.67
CA GLY A 72 -14.90 4.49 -10.32
C GLY A 72 -14.12 5.55 -9.53
N TRP A 73 -13.29 5.15 -8.56
CA TRP A 73 -12.44 6.05 -7.78
C TRP A 73 -11.61 7.01 -8.64
N GLN A 74 -11.24 6.60 -9.86
CA GLN A 74 -10.48 7.42 -10.81
C GLN A 74 -11.18 8.74 -11.12
N GLU A 75 -12.51 8.74 -11.26
CA GLU A 75 -13.28 9.98 -11.49
C GLU A 75 -13.34 10.86 -10.25
N LYS A 76 -13.24 10.29 -9.04
CA LYS A 76 -13.26 11.02 -7.76
C LYS A 76 -11.94 11.72 -7.46
N VAL A 77 -10.84 11.23 -8.02
CA VAL A 77 -9.51 11.84 -7.88
C VAL A 77 -9.08 12.62 -9.12
N LYS A 78 -9.94 12.67 -10.15
CA LYS A 78 -9.66 13.38 -11.39
C LYS A 78 -9.34 14.85 -11.13
N GLY A 79 -8.22 15.30 -11.69
CA GLY A 79 -7.73 16.67 -11.52
C GLY A 79 -6.94 16.92 -10.23
N LYS A 80 -6.86 15.94 -9.33
CA LYS A 80 -5.90 15.96 -8.21
C LYS A 80 -4.53 15.54 -8.73
N GLN A 81 -3.49 16.25 -8.30
CA GLN A 81 -2.13 15.96 -8.70
C GLN A 81 -1.52 14.97 -7.69
N PRO A 82 -1.07 13.78 -8.13
CA PRO A 82 -0.37 12.87 -7.25
C PRO A 82 0.98 13.46 -6.83
N LEU A 83 1.44 13.10 -5.64
CA LEU A 83 2.83 13.30 -5.26
C LEU A 83 3.76 12.51 -6.20
N ARG A 84 4.99 13.00 -6.37
CA ARG A 84 6.04 12.22 -7.07
C ARG A 84 6.42 10.96 -6.29
N PHE A 85 6.51 11.09 -4.96
CA PHE A 85 6.83 10.01 -4.04
C PHE A 85 6.04 10.20 -2.77
N SER A 86 5.58 9.10 -2.19
CA SER A 86 5.05 9.07 -0.83
C SER A 86 6.14 8.61 0.14
N GLN A 87 6.20 9.22 1.32
CA GLN A 87 7.03 8.73 2.42
C GLN A 87 6.30 7.68 3.25
N ASN A 88 4.99 7.53 3.07
CA ASN A 88 4.20 6.47 3.68
C ASN A 88 4.37 5.15 2.92
N ILE A 89 4.25 4.03 3.63
CA ILE A 89 4.66 2.72 3.12
C ILE A 89 3.43 1.84 2.91
N VAL A 90 3.29 1.30 1.70
CA VAL A 90 2.35 0.20 1.44
C VAL A 90 2.98 -1.10 1.93
N CYS A 91 2.32 -1.77 2.87
CA CYS A 91 2.75 -3.05 3.44
C CYS A 91 1.85 -4.16 2.92
N ILE A 92 2.43 -5.26 2.46
CA ILE A 92 1.72 -6.45 1.98
C ILE A 92 2.04 -7.59 2.95
N GLU A 93 1.01 -8.18 3.54
CA GLU A 93 1.13 -9.36 4.40
C GLU A 93 0.53 -10.57 3.70
N LEU A 94 1.37 -11.54 3.35
CA LEU A 94 0.97 -12.80 2.73
C LEU A 94 1.13 -13.92 3.73
N THR A 95 0.09 -14.72 3.91
CA THR A 95 0.15 -15.95 4.74
C THR A 95 -0.31 -17.14 3.92
N GLY A 96 0.32 -18.30 4.09
CA GLY A 96 -0.17 -19.53 3.46
C GLY A 96 0.76 -20.72 3.64
N PRO A 97 0.32 -21.92 3.25
CA PRO A 97 1.05 -23.16 3.50
C PRO A 97 2.28 -23.29 2.61
N ASP A 98 2.24 -22.68 1.42
CA ASP A 98 3.33 -22.72 0.44
C ASP A 98 4.28 -21.51 0.52
N LEU A 99 4.13 -20.67 1.55
CA LEU A 99 4.99 -19.51 1.75
C LEU A 99 6.15 -19.84 2.70
N THR A 100 7.28 -19.18 2.47
CA THR A 100 8.41 -19.15 3.40
C THR A 100 8.35 -17.86 4.21
N ASP A 101 8.85 -17.91 5.45
CA ASP A 101 9.02 -16.72 6.28
C ASP A 101 10.10 -15.82 5.69
N LEU A 102 9.67 -14.71 5.09
CA LEU A 102 10.55 -13.75 4.42
C LEU A 102 9.97 -12.35 4.53
N SER A 103 10.83 -11.34 4.67
CA SER A 103 10.41 -9.96 4.54
C SER A 103 11.41 -9.18 3.69
N PHE A 104 10.90 -8.34 2.81
CA PHE A 104 11.72 -7.49 1.95
C PHE A 104 11.05 -6.15 1.70
N VAL A 105 11.86 -5.17 1.34
CA VAL A 105 11.42 -3.81 1.03
C VAL A 105 11.77 -3.52 -0.42
N ASP A 106 10.79 -3.02 -1.16
CA ASP A 106 10.96 -2.46 -2.49
C ASP A 106 11.02 -0.94 -2.38
N LEU A 107 12.12 -0.36 -2.87
CA LEU A 107 12.42 1.06 -2.79
C LEU A 107 12.13 1.71 -4.14
N PRO A 108 11.55 2.93 -4.15
CA PRO A 108 11.35 3.65 -5.41
C PRO A 108 12.69 3.85 -6.12
N GLY A 109 12.68 3.70 -7.45
CA GLY A 109 13.88 3.93 -8.26
C GLY A 109 14.40 5.35 -8.06
N THR A 110 15.72 5.49 -7.87
CA THR A 110 16.35 6.80 -7.78
C THR A 110 16.47 7.38 -9.18
N ASP A 111 15.60 8.32 -9.54
CA ASP A 111 15.83 9.17 -10.71
C ASP A 111 17.05 10.07 -10.41
N THR A 112 18.22 9.69 -10.92
CA THR A 112 19.35 10.63 -11.00
C THR A 112 18.97 11.69 -12.03
N CYS A 113 18.47 12.84 -11.57
CA CYS A 113 18.43 14.04 -12.38
C CYS A 113 19.86 14.47 -12.67
N SER A 114 20.42 14.03 -13.79
CA SER A 114 21.58 14.68 -14.42
C SER A 114 21.11 16.06 -14.88
N GLY A 115 21.62 17.11 -14.22
CA GLY A 115 21.36 18.51 -14.56
C GLY A 115 22.06 18.97 -15.83
#